data_AF-A0A6H1ZDD3-F1
#
_entry.id   AF-A0A6H1ZDD3-F1
#
_cell.length_a   1.000
_cell.length_b   1.000
_cell.length_c   1.000
_cell.angle_alpha   90.00
_cell.angle_beta   90.00
_cell.angle_gamma   90.00
#
_symmetry.space_group_name_H-M   'P 1'
#
loop_
_entity.id
_entity.type
_entity.pdbx_description
1 polymer ?
#
loop_
_entity_poly.entity_id
_entity_poly.type
_entity_poly.pdbx_seq_one_letter_code
_entity_poly.pdbx_strand_id
1 'polypeptide(L)'
;METLKVSENILKYIKFLDTGRAEIQKRAQRKAETIAEYEKQLAVTILRLYHQKLTEFEEQEIGKLPATLIEKTAKGICWKERLAMEQAEAEYKNAVVGMSALEAQLNGLQSLNRHLAEL
;
A
#
# COMPACT_ATOMS: atom_id res chain seq x y z
N MET A 1 -26.62 0.56 32.27
CA MET A 1 -25.35 -0.20 32.23
C MET A 1 -24.95 -0.56 30.79
N GLU A 2 -25.89 -0.88 29.90
CA GLU A 2 -25.61 -1.05 28.45
C GLU A 2 -25.26 0.26 27.74
N THR A 3 -25.92 1.37 28.06
CA THR A 3 -25.61 2.72 27.53
C THR A 3 -24.17 3.15 27.75
N LEU A 4 -23.62 2.88 28.95
CA LEU A 4 -22.22 3.13 29.28
C LEU A 4 -21.26 2.30 28.41
N LYS A 5 -21.55 1.00 28.20
CA LYS A 5 -20.73 0.13 27.34
C LYS A 5 -20.74 0.56 25.87
N VAL A 6 -21.88 1.02 25.36
CA VAL A 6 -21.97 1.53 23.97
C VAL A 6 -21.17 2.82 23.83
N SER A 7 -21.27 3.73 24.79
CA SER A 7 -20.52 4.99 24.81
C SER A 7 -19.00 4.77 24.88
N GLU A 8 -18.54 3.82 25.69
CA GLU A 8 -17.12 3.41 25.75
C GLU A 8 -16.63 2.86 24.40
N ASN A 9 -17.45 2.04 23.73
CA ASN A 9 -17.11 1.52 22.41
C ASN A 9 -17.05 2.64 21.37
N ILE A 10 -17.97 3.60 21.36
CA ILE A 10 -17.92 4.77 20.47
C ILE A 10 -16.57 5.50 20.62
N LEU A 11 -16.16 5.80 21.86
CA LEU A 11 -14.89 6.47 22.13
C LEU A 11 -13.68 5.64 21.69
N LYS A 12 -13.73 4.31 21.85
CA LYS A 12 -12.70 3.39 21.38
C LYS A 12 -12.54 3.44 19.86
N TYR A 13 -13.65 3.38 19.12
CA TYR A 13 -13.63 3.43 17.65
C TYR A 13 -13.16 4.79 17.11
N ILE A 14 -13.53 5.90 17.76
CA ILE A 14 -12.99 7.23 17.43
C ILE A 14 -11.46 7.23 17.54
N LYS A 15 -10.89 6.70 18.64
CA LYS A 15 -9.43 6.60 18.81
C LYS A 15 -8.78 5.71 17.75
N PHE A 16 -9.43 4.62 17.35
CA PHE A 16 -8.95 3.77 16.26
C PHE A 16 -8.96 4.49 14.91
N LEU A 17 -9.99 5.29 14.63
CA LEU A 17 -10.03 6.10 13.41
C LEU A 17 -8.92 7.16 13.39
N ASP A 18 -8.68 7.84 14.51
CA ASP A 18 -7.59 8.82 14.61
C ASP A 18 -6.21 8.19 14.36
N THR A 19 -5.96 7.03 14.98
CA THR A 19 -4.71 6.28 14.80
C THR A 19 -4.60 5.76 13.37
N GLY A 20 -5.69 5.20 12.82
CA GLY A 20 -5.74 4.66 11.48
C GLY A 20 -5.50 5.72 10.40
N ARG A 21 -5.97 6.96 10.60
CA ARG A 21 -5.69 8.08 9.70
C ARG A 21 -4.20 8.37 9.58
N ALA A 22 -3.47 8.42 10.69
CA ALA A 22 -2.03 8.64 10.68
C ALA A 22 -1.28 7.49 9.97
N GLU A 23 -1.71 6.25 10.20
CA GLU A 23 -1.14 5.09 9.52
C GLU A 23 -1.42 5.06 8.01
N ILE A 24 -2.62 5.47 7.57
CA ILE A 24 -2.92 5.63 6.14
C ILE A 24 -1.96 6.64 5.50
N GLN A 25 -1.67 7.76 6.17
CA GLN A 25 -0.76 8.76 5.64
C GLN A 25 0.66 8.19 5.45
N LYS A 26 1.15 7.41 6.43
CA LYS A 26 2.45 6.72 6.30
C LYS A 26 2.44 5.71 5.16
N ARG A 27 1.37 4.93 5.01
CA ARG A 27 1.23 3.96 3.90
C ARG A 27 1.14 4.65 2.54
N ALA A 28 0.47 5.80 2.45
CA ALA A 28 0.41 6.60 1.23
C ALA A 28 1.80 7.10 0.82
N GLN A 29 2.57 7.60 1.80
CA GLN A 29 3.94 8.04 1.57
C GLN A 29 4.83 6.87 1.09
N ARG A 30 4.78 5.73 1.80
CA ARG A 30 5.50 4.52 1.40
C ARG A 30 5.12 4.02 0.00
N LYS A 31 3.83 4.08 -0.35
CA LYS A 31 3.35 3.77 -1.70
C LYS A 31 4.00 4.69 -2.73
N ALA A 32 4.01 6.00 -2.50
CA ALA A 32 4.62 6.96 -3.42
C ALA A 32 6.14 6.72 -3.58
N GLU A 33 6.84 6.46 -2.48
CA GLU A 33 8.28 6.18 -2.46
C GLU A 33 8.62 4.91 -3.24
N THR A 34 7.86 3.83 -3.04
CA THR A 34 8.10 2.55 -3.74
C THR A 34 7.78 2.62 -5.23
N ILE A 35 6.78 3.42 -5.64
CA ILE A 35 6.53 3.74 -7.06
C ILE A 35 7.75 4.47 -7.65
N ALA A 36 8.20 5.54 -7.00
CA ALA A 36 9.33 6.33 -7.48
C ALA A 36 10.62 5.50 -7.57
N GLU A 37 10.88 4.64 -6.60
CA GLU A 37 12.06 3.77 -6.61
C GLU A 37 11.97 2.69 -7.71
N TYR A 38 10.80 2.08 -7.93
CA TYR A 38 10.61 1.13 -9.02
C TYR A 38 10.88 1.78 -10.39
N GLU A 39 10.28 2.94 -10.67
CA GLU A 39 10.45 3.66 -11.93
C GLU A 39 11.92 4.04 -12.16
N LYS A 40 12.60 4.51 -11.11
CA LYS A 40 14.03 4.84 -11.14
C LYS A 40 14.88 3.61 -11.44
N GLN A 41 14.66 2.50 -10.73
CA GLN A 41 15.45 1.28 -10.93
C GLN A 41 15.19 0.67 -12.32
N LEU A 42 13.95 0.72 -12.80
CA LEU A 42 13.60 0.29 -14.14
C LEU A 42 14.35 1.11 -15.19
N ALA A 43 14.34 2.45 -15.08
CA ALA A 43 15.04 3.33 -16.00
C ALA A 43 16.57 3.09 -15.99
N VAL A 44 17.17 2.97 -14.81
CA VAL A 44 18.60 2.64 -14.67
C VAL A 44 18.92 1.29 -15.30
N THR A 45 18.08 0.29 -15.09
CA THR A 45 18.28 -1.07 -15.63
C THR A 45 18.17 -1.07 -17.15
N ILE A 46 17.20 -0.35 -17.73
CA ILE A 46 17.08 -0.16 -19.18
C ILE A 46 18.36 0.45 -19.76
N LEU A 47 18.88 1.51 -19.14
CA LEU A 47 20.12 2.16 -19.58
C LEU A 47 21.32 1.21 -19.50
N ARG A 48 21.43 0.42 -18.42
CA ARG A 48 22.51 -0.57 -18.26
C ARG A 48 22.45 -1.67 -19.31
N LEU A 49 21.26 -2.19 -19.60
CA LEU A 49 21.04 -3.19 -20.67
C LEU A 49 21.34 -2.60 -22.05
N TYR A 50 20.87 -1.39 -22.34
CA TYR A 50 21.10 -0.71 -23.62
C TYR A 50 22.60 -0.50 -23.91
N HIS A 51 23.38 -0.16 -22.87
CA HIS A 51 24.82 0.02 -22.96
C HIS A 51 25.64 -1.26 -22.71
N GLN A 52 25.00 -2.44 -22.60
CA GLN A 52 25.66 -3.72 -22.34
C GLN A 52 26.55 -3.70 -21.07
N LYS A 53 26.17 -2.90 -20.07
CA LYS A 53 26.86 -2.81 -18.78
C LYS A 53 26.34 -3.83 -17.75
N LEU A 54 25.21 -4.44 -18.03
CA LEU A 54 24.64 -5.53 -17.24
C LEU A 54 24.67 -6.80 -18.09
N THR A 55 25.54 -7.73 -17.71
CA THR A 55 25.87 -8.93 -18.50
C THR A 55 25.40 -10.22 -17.84
N GLU A 56 24.92 -10.17 -16.60
CA GLU A 56 24.39 -11.32 -15.88
C GLU A 56 23.22 -10.91 -14.97
N PHE A 57 22.31 -11.85 -14.75
CA PHE A 57 21.25 -11.74 -13.75
C PHE A 57 20.87 -13.13 -13.25
N GLU A 58 20.87 -13.33 -11.93
CA GLU A 58 20.56 -14.64 -11.31
C GLU A 58 21.35 -15.80 -11.94
N GLU A 59 22.68 -15.60 -12.09
CA GLU A 59 23.62 -16.58 -12.66
C GLU A 59 23.37 -16.92 -14.16
N GLN A 60 22.49 -16.18 -14.83
CA GLN A 60 22.23 -16.30 -16.27
C GLN A 60 22.91 -15.16 -17.03
N GLU A 61 23.63 -15.49 -18.10
CA GLU A 61 24.22 -14.49 -18.98
C GLU A 61 23.11 -13.73 -19.75
N ILE A 62 23.23 -12.40 -19.75
CA ILE A 62 22.40 -11.51 -20.55
C ILE A 62 23.21 -11.14 -21.79
N GLY A 63 22.92 -11.82 -22.90
CA GLY A 63 23.47 -11.48 -24.20
C GLY A 63 22.94 -10.15 -24.77
N LYS A 64 23.28 -9.85 -26.02
CA LYS A 64 22.80 -8.65 -26.70
C LYS A 64 21.29 -8.76 -26.97
N LEU A 65 20.51 -7.99 -26.23
CA LEU A 65 19.06 -7.94 -26.38
C LEU A 65 18.65 -7.03 -27.55
N PRO A 66 17.66 -7.43 -28.37
CA PRO A 66 16.92 -6.50 -29.24
C PRO A 66 16.27 -5.38 -28.44
N ALA A 67 16.17 -4.17 -29.02
CA ALA A 67 15.58 -3.01 -28.34
C ALA A 67 14.16 -3.27 -27.79
N THR A 68 13.38 -4.10 -28.49
CA THR A 68 12.02 -4.50 -28.09
C THR A 68 11.96 -5.40 -26.85
N LEU A 69 13.07 -6.07 -26.50
CA LEU A 69 13.17 -6.95 -25.32
C LEU A 69 13.80 -6.26 -24.11
N ILE A 70 14.53 -5.16 -24.30
CA ILE A 70 15.23 -4.46 -23.20
C ILE A 70 14.27 -4.10 -22.06
N GLU A 71 13.12 -3.47 -22.37
CA GLU A 71 12.16 -3.07 -21.35
C GLU A 71 11.54 -4.28 -20.63
N LYS A 72 11.21 -5.35 -21.37
CA LYS A 72 10.64 -6.57 -20.80
C LYS A 72 11.63 -7.26 -19.86
N THR A 73 12.88 -7.37 -20.27
CA THR A 73 13.94 -7.93 -19.43
C THR A 73 14.21 -7.04 -18.23
N ALA A 74 14.27 -5.72 -18.39
CA ALA A 74 14.45 -4.80 -17.27
C ALA A 74 13.33 -4.93 -16.22
N LYS A 75 12.07 -5.07 -16.64
CA LYS A 75 10.94 -5.34 -15.74
C LYS A 75 11.09 -6.66 -14.99
N GLY A 76 11.64 -7.69 -15.64
CA GLY A 76 11.97 -8.96 -15.02
C GLY A 76 13.10 -8.85 -14.00
N ILE A 77 14.14 -8.06 -14.30
CA ILE A 77 15.28 -7.83 -13.39
C ILE A 77 14.84 -7.03 -12.16
N CYS A 78 14.01 -6.01 -12.34
CA CYS A 78 13.47 -5.18 -11.26
C CYS A 78 12.23 -5.81 -10.58
N TRP A 79 12.14 -7.13 -10.51
CA TRP A 79 10.96 -7.81 -9.97
C TRP A 79 10.75 -7.54 -8.47
N LYS A 80 11.83 -7.36 -7.70
CA LYS A 80 11.76 -7.11 -6.25
C LYS A 80 11.17 -5.75 -5.94
N GLU A 81 11.61 -4.74 -6.68
CA GLU A 81 11.10 -3.37 -6.57
C GLU A 81 9.64 -3.31 -7.00
N ARG A 82 9.30 -4.03 -8.09
CA ARG A 82 7.90 -4.16 -8.51
C ARG A 82 7.05 -4.83 -7.44
N LEU A 83 7.52 -5.92 -6.84
CA LEU A 83 6.81 -6.61 -5.78
C LEU A 83 6.60 -5.69 -4.57
N ALA A 84 7.61 -4.92 -4.18
CA ALA A 84 7.51 -3.96 -3.09
C ALA A 84 6.49 -2.85 -3.37
N MET A 85 6.46 -2.33 -4.60
CA MET A 85 5.46 -1.34 -5.05
C MET A 85 4.03 -1.90 -4.98
N GLU A 86 3.80 -3.09 -5.53
CA GLU A 86 2.49 -3.76 -5.53
C GLU A 86 2.02 -4.07 -4.09
N GLN A 87 2.95 -4.50 -3.23
CA GLN A 87 2.65 -4.73 -1.82
C GLN A 87 2.26 -3.43 -1.11
N ALA A 88 3.02 -2.33 -1.30
CA ALA A 88 2.70 -1.05 -0.69
C ALA A 88 1.34 -0.51 -1.17
N GLU A 89 0.99 -0.72 -2.43
CA GLU A 89 -0.33 -0.39 -2.98
C GLU A 89 -1.45 -1.21 -2.31
N ALA A 90 -1.27 -2.52 -2.19
CA ALA A 90 -2.24 -3.39 -1.53
C ALA A 90 -2.43 -3.03 -0.05
N GLU A 91 -1.33 -2.76 0.68
CA GLU A 91 -1.35 -2.32 2.07
C GLU A 91 -2.10 -1.00 2.27
N TYR A 92 -1.90 -0.04 1.37
CA TYR A 92 -2.61 1.24 1.38
C TYR A 92 -4.11 1.05 1.12
N LYS A 93 -4.48 0.31 0.06
CA LYS A 93 -5.89 0.01 -0.26
C LYS A 93 -6.59 -0.72 0.88
N ASN A 94 -5.93 -1.71 1.47
CA ASN A 94 -6.44 -2.45 2.62
C ASN A 94 -6.70 -1.52 3.83
N ALA A 95 -5.79 -0.59 4.12
CA ALA A 95 -5.96 0.37 5.21
C ALA A 95 -7.17 1.29 4.99
N VAL A 96 -7.35 1.80 3.76
CA VAL A 96 -8.48 2.65 3.41
C VAL A 96 -9.81 1.90 3.59
N VAL A 97 -9.90 0.68 3.07
CA VAL A 97 -11.11 -0.16 3.22
C VAL A 97 -11.38 -0.49 4.70
N GLY A 98 -10.32 -0.80 5.47
CA GLY A 98 -10.43 -1.05 6.90
C GLY A 98 -10.97 0.17 7.67
N MET A 99 -10.54 1.37 7.31
CA MET A 99 -11.05 2.62 7.90
C MET A 99 -12.53 2.84 7.57
N SER A 100 -12.96 2.60 6.34
CA SER A 100 -14.38 2.67 5.98
C SER A 100 -15.24 1.66 6.77
N ALA A 101 -14.71 0.46 7.03
CA ALA A 101 -15.39 -0.52 7.87
C ALA A 101 -15.51 -0.04 9.34
N LEU A 102 -14.46 0.56 9.90
CA LEU A 102 -14.50 1.15 11.25
C LEU A 102 -15.50 2.30 11.35
N GLU A 103 -15.57 3.15 10.33
CA GLU A 103 -16.54 4.26 10.24
C GLU A 103 -17.98 3.74 10.21
N ALA A 104 -18.25 2.71 9.40
CA ALA A 104 -19.57 2.07 9.36
C ALA A 104 -19.98 1.47 10.74
N GLN A 105 -19.03 0.84 11.44
CA GLN A 105 -19.26 0.31 12.79
C GLN A 105 -19.53 1.42 13.81
N LEU A 106 -18.77 2.52 13.76
CA LEU A 106 -18.99 3.69 14.61
C LEU A 106 -20.38 4.28 14.38
N ASN A 107 -20.79 4.44 13.11
CA ASN A 107 -22.12 4.95 12.76
C ASN A 107 -23.24 4.05 13.32
N GLY A 108 -23.07 2.73 13.22
CA GLY A 108 -24.00 1.76 13.83
C GLY A 108 -24.11 1.91 15.35
N LEU A 109 -22.96 2.03 16.04
CA LEU A 109 -22.92 2.24 17.49
C LEU A 109 -23.56 3.57 17.91
N GLN A 110 -23.33 4.65 17.17
CA GLN A 110 -23.93 5.96 17.43
C GLN A 110 -25.46 5.93 17.24
N SER A 111 -25.95 5.21 16.23
CA SER A 111 -27.38 4.99 16.02
C SER A 111 -28.01 4.23 17.17
N LEU A 112 -27.37 3.13 17.62
CA LEU A 112 -27.84 2.36 18.79
C LEU A 112 -27.88 3.22 20.05
N ASN A 113 -26.83 4.00 20.31
CA ASN A 113 -26.75 4.85 21.50
C ASN A 113 -27.86 5.89 21.54
N ARG A 114 -28.26 6.45 20.39
CA ARG A 114 -29.36 7.41 20.29
C ARG A 114 -30.67 6.79 20.76
N HIS A 115 -31.01 5.61 20.27
CA HIS A 115 -32.25 4.93 20.66
C HIS A 115 -32.22 4.46 22.13
N LEU A 116 -31.06 4.08 22.65
CA LEU A 116 -30.91 3.74 24.07
C LEU A 116 -31.01 4.96 25.01
N ALA A 117 -30.82 6.18 24.50
CA ALA A 117 -30.97 7.42 25.26
C ALA A 117 -32.42 7.94 25.29
N GLU A 118 -33.28 7.41 24.41
CA GLU A 118 -34.72 7.75 24.32
C GLU A 118 -35.60 6.84 25.20
N LEU A 119 -35.03 5.77 25.78
CA LEU A 119 -35.66 4.83 26.72
C LEU A 119 -35.36 5.22 28.18
#